data_AF-A0AAJ2RIC6-F1
#
_entry.id   AF-A0AAJ2RIC6-F1
#
_cell.length_a   1.000
_cell.length_b   1.000
_cell.length_c   1.000
_cell.angle_alpha   90.00
_cell.angle_beta   90.00
_cell.angle_gamma   90.00
#
_symmetry.space_group_name_H-M   'P 1'
#
loop_
_entity.id
_entity.type
_entity.pdbx_description
1 polymer ?
#
loop_
_entity_poly.entity_id
_entity_poly.type
_entity_poly.pdbx_seq_one_letter_code
_entity_poly.pdbx_strand_id
1 'polypeptide(L)'
;MNQEYIVFSSALSDVAEKNYAAGVAHEEAEQFVKKIFNLYKESGLPMPNIDWIDKIPANVKKWMKTALANEFHYMKEPPIWLYEASWRFINEEPMIFISQVEFIDNETMKINLSTDDVLYTFAGRKKTNDGWELIIKMVKQNKKSVGTTYIY
;
A
#
# COMPACT_ATOMS: atom_id res chain seq x y z
N MET A 1 -19.11 7.38 -10.06
CA MET A 1 -17.87 7.56 -9.27
C MET A 1 -17.41 8.99 -9.49
N ASN A 2 -17.10 9.77 -8.44
CA ASN A 2 -16.79 11.20 -8.54
C ASN A 2 -15.42 11.39 -9.24
N GLN A 3 -15.35 12.20 -10.30
CA GLN A 3 -14.12 12.50 -11.04
C GLN A 3 -13.02 13.04 -10.12
N GLU A 4 -13.37 13.91 -9.17
CA GLU A 4 -12.42 14.48 -8.20
C GLU A 4 -11.76 13.39 -7.36
N TYR A 5 -12.55 12.39 -6.93
CA TYR A 5 -12.05 11.26 -6.15
C TYR A 5 -11.10 10.39 -6.97
N ILE A 6 -11.41 10.13 -8.25
CA ILE A 6 -10.55 9.32 -9.13
C ILE A 6 -9.20 9.99 -9.32
N VAL A 7 -9.21 11.29 -9.67
CA VAL A 7 -7.99 12.09 -9.83
C VAL A 7 -7.18 12.12 -8.54
N PHE A 8 -7.85 12.39 -7.41
CA PHE A 8 -7.19 12.42 -6.11
C PHE A 8 -6.56 11.09 -5.75
N SER A 9 -7.29 9.98 -5.96
CA SER A 9 -6.81 8.63 -5.63
C SER A 9 -5.59 8.26 -6.44
N SER A 10 -5.58 8.59 -7.74
CA SER A 10 -4.42 8.41 -8.62
C SER A 10 -3.21 9.23 -8.12
N ALA A 11 -3.41 10.52 -7.87
CA ALA A 11 -2.36 11.40 -7.34
C ALA A 11 -1.82 10.95 -5.97
N LEU A 12 -2.70 10.50 -5.07
CA LEU A 12 -2.33 9.99 -3.76
C LEU A 12 -1.55 8.68 -3.88
N SER A 13 -1.95 7.78 -4.77
CA SER A 13 -1.23 6.52 -5.03
C SER A 13 0.19 6.78 -5.49
N ASP A 14 0.35 7.71 -6.43
CA ASP A 14 1.65 8.17 -6.91
C ASP A 14 2.55 8.70 -5.79
N VAL A 15 1.97 9.49 -4.86
CA VAL A 15 2.70 10.00 -3.70
C VAL A 15 3.03 8.89 -2.72
N ALA A 16 2.11 7.97 -2.44
CA ALA A 16 2.27 6.85 -1.53
C ALA A 16 3.41 5.92 -1.99
N GLU A 17 3.39 5.52 -3.27
CA GLU A 17 4.39 4.62 -3.83
C GLU A 17 5.78 5.25 -3.84
N LYS A 18 5.91 6.48 -4.38
CA LYS A 18 7.21 7.15 -4.53
C LYS A 18 7.87 7.58 -3.22
N ASN A 19 7.11 7.78 -2.14
CA ASN A 19 7.65 8.30 -0.88
C ASN A 19 7.63 7.28 0.27
N TYR A 20 6.79 6.24 0.19
CA TYR A 20 6.56 5.30 1.29
C TYR A 20 6.57 3.83 0.87
N ALA A 21 6.86 3.52 -0.40
CA ALA A 21 6.78 2.17 -0.96
C ALA A 21 5.41 1.51 -0.68
N ALA A 22 4.33 2.30 -0.72
CA ALA A 22 3.00 1.85 -0.34
C ALA A 22 2.03 1.90 -1.53
N GLY A 23 1.49 0.72 -1.87
CA GLY A 23 0.40 0.60 -2.83
C GLY A 23 -0.94 0.87 -2.18
N VAL A 24 -1.72 1.78 -2.75
CA VAL A 24 -3.07 2.14 -2.26
C VAL A 24 -4.14 2.11 -3.36
N ALA A 25 -3.80 1.59 -4.54
CA ALA A 25 -4.67 1.52 -5.71
C ALA A 25 -5.43 0.18 -5.84
N HIS A 26 -5.67 -0.53 -4.74
CA HIS A 26 -6.41 -1.80 -4.71
C HIS A 26 -7.58 -1.76 -3.72
N GLU A 27 -8.50 -2.71 -3.85
CA GLU A 27 -9.78 -2.74 -3.13
C GLU A 27 -9.63 -2.57 -1.60
N GLU A 28 -8.68 -3.25 -0.95
CA GLU A 28 -8.51 -3.12 0.51
C GLU A 28 -8.14 -1.71 0.98
N ALA A 29 -7.55 -0.89 0.11
CA ALA A 29 -7.12 0.46 0.43
C ALA A 29 -8.25 1.49 0.19
N GLU A 30 -9.38 1.09 -0.42
CA GLU A 30 -10.41 2.04 -0.87
C GLU A 30 -10.93 2.91 0.28
N GLN A 31 -11.21 2.32 1.44
CA GLN A 31 -11.70 3.08 2.60
C GLN A 31 -10.65 4.01 3.20
N PHE A 32 -9.39 3.58 3.22
CA PHE A 32 -8.27 4.44 3.62
C PHE A 32 -8.17 5.66 2.69
N VAL A 33 -8.21 5.44 1.37
CA VAL A 33 -8.14 6.54 0.39
C VAL A 33 -9.35 7.47 0.51
N LYS A 34 -10.57 6.93 0.73
CA LYS A 34 -11.78 7.73 1.03
C LYS A 34 -11.62 8.59 2.28
N LYS A 35 -11.07 8.03 3.36
CA LYS A 35 -10.78 8.77 4.61
C LYS A 35 -9.85 9.95 4.32
N ILE A 36 -8.73 9.71 3.63
CA ILE A 36 -7.78 10.77 3.29
C ILE A 36 -8.41 11.82 2.35
N PHE A 37 -9.23 11.40 1.38
CA PHE A 37 -9.94 12.33 0.50
C PHE A 37 -10.95 13.21 1.26
N ASN A 38 -11.63 12.66 2.26
CA ASN A 38 -12.53 13.44 3.11
C ASN A 38 -11.77 14.51 3.90
N LEU A 39 -10.63 14.16 4.50
CA LEU A 39 -9.73 15.12 5.15
C LEU A 39 -9.22 16.19 4.16
N TYR A 40 -8.97 15.81 2.91
CA TYR A 40 -8.53 16.74 1.88
C TYR A 40 -9.57 17.81 1.57
N LYS A 41 -10.86 17.44 1.46
CA LYS A 41 -11.95 18.39 1.19
C LYS A 41 -12.07 19.47 2.26
N GLU A 42 -11.66 19.16 3.49
CA GLU A 42 -11.68 20.09 4.63
C GLU A 42 -10.44 21.00 4.69
N SER A 43 -9.43 20.75 3.85
CA SER A 43 -8.15 21.49 3.88
C SER A 43 -8.20 22.89 3.27
N GLY A 44 -9.23 23.21 2.48
CA GLY A 44 -9.33 24.46 1.72
C GLY A 44 -8.36 24.57 0.53
N LEU A 45 -7.65 23.49 0.19
CA LEU A 45 -6.77 23.42 -0.99
C LEU A 45 -7.59 23.27 -2.29
N PRO A 46 -7.00 23.55 -3.48
CA PRO A 46 -7.71 23.44 -4.75
C PRO A 46 -8.32 22.04 -4.96
N MET A 47 -9.56 21.95 -5.41
CA MET A 47 -10.17 20.64 -5.67
C MET A 47 -9.44 19.88 -6.80
N PRO A 48 -9.39 18.53 -6.73
CA PRO A 48 -8.73 17.72 -7.75
C PRO A 48 -9.43 17.86 -9.10
N ASN A 49 -8.64 18.00 -10.17
CA ASN A 49 -9.14 18.08 -11.54
C ASN A 49 -8.19 17.35 -12.50
N ILE A 50 -8.57 17.24 -13.77
CA ILE A 50 -7.80 16.45 -14.75
C ILE A 50 -6.36 16.94 -14.95
N ASP A 51 -6.07 18.22 -14.67
CA ASP A 51 -4.72 18.80 -14.81
C ASP A 51 -3.71 18.16 -13.84
N TRP A 52 -4.18 17.54 -12.76
CA TRP A 52 -3.32 16.84 -11.80
C TRP A 52 -2.70 15.57 -12.37
N ILE A 53 -3.25 15.02 -13.47
CA ILE A 53 -2.65 13.88 -14.18
C ILE A 53 -1.24 14.24 -14.65
N ASP A 54 -1.08 15.46 -15.18
CA ASP A 54 0.23 15.94 -15.64
C ASP A 54 1.05 16.48 -14.47
N LYS A 55 0.43 17.28 -13.60
CA LYS A 55 1.14 17.95 -12.51
C LYS A 55 0.26 18.30 -11.32
N ILE A 56 0.46 17.56 -10.23
CA ILE A 56 -0.09 17.87 -8.91
C ILE A 56 0.49 19.21 -8.41
N PRO A 57 -0.35 20.17 -7.95
CA PRO A 57 0.13 21.40 -7.31
C PRO A 57 1.08 21.14 -6.13
N ALA A 58 2.12 21.95 -5.97
CA ALA A 58 3.19 21.68 -5.00
C ALA A 58 2.69 21.66 -3.53
N ASN A 59 1.77 22.57 -3.18
CA ASN A 59 1.12 22.62 -1.86
C ASN A 59 0.25 21.39 -1.60
N VAL A 60 -0.48 20.92 -2.61
CA VAL A 60 -1.28 19.68 -2.54
C VAL A 60 -0.39 18.47 -2.34
N LYS A 61 0.69 18.35 -3.13
CA LYS A 61 1.66 17.26 -2.98
C LYS A 61 2.31 17.26 -1.59
N LYS A 62 2.63 18.44 -1.05
CA LYS A 62 3.15 18.58 0.32
C LYS A 62 2.10 18.15 1.36
N TRP A 63 0.85 18.52 1.17
CA TRP A 63 -0.25 18.09 2.02
C TRP A 63 -0.41 16.57 2.01
N MET A 64 -0.40 15.93 0.83
CA MET A 64 -0.49 14.46 0.71
C MET A 64 0.64 13.76 1.44
N LYS A 65 1.89 14.23 1.28
CA LYS A 65 3.03 13.70 2.05
C LYS A 65 2.81 13.84 3.55
N THR A 66 2.29 14.98 4.00
CA THR A 66 2.01 15.20 5.41
C THR A 66 0.93 14.26 5.93
N ALA A 67 -0.13 14.05 5.15
CA ALA A 67 -1.21 13.13 5.48
C ALA A 67 -0.76 11.66 5.53
N LEU A 68 0.27 11.28 4.76
CA LEU A 68 0.79 9.90 4.71
C LEU A 68 1.99 9.64 5.64
N ALA A 69 2.62 10.69 6.20
CA ALA A 69 3.93 10.59 6.84
C ALA A 69 4.03 9.55 7.97
N ASN A 70 2.92 9.25 8.64
CA ASN A 70 2.86 8.33 9.77
C ASN A 70 1.87 7.18 9.56
N GLU A 71 1.45 6.91 8.32
CA GLU A 71 0.45 5.86 8.05
C GLU A 71 1.12 4.51 7.72
N PHE A 72 2.31 4.53 7.12
CA PHE A 72 3.00 3.31 6.63
C PHE A 72 4.19 2.95 7.52
N HIS A 73 3.98 2.02 8.43
CA HIS A 73 4.99 1.57 9.38
C HIS A 73 5.66 0.26 8.94
N TYR A 74 6.95 0.12 9.27
CA TYR A 74 7.71 -1.10 9.03
C TYR A 74 8.54 -1.47 10.25
N MET A 75 8.81 -2.77 10.42
CA MET A 75 9.52 -3.29 11.59
C MET A 75 11.00 -2.90 11.61
N LYS A 76 11.68 -2.97 10.46
CA LYS A 76 13.11 -2.66 10.35
C LYS A 76 13.42 -1.80 9.14
N GLU A 77 13.04 -2.28 7.96
CA GLU A 77 13.26 -1.62 6.66
C GLU A 77 11.94 -1.64 5.87
N PRO A 78 11.70 -0.66 4.99
CA PRO A 78 10.53 -0.68 4.11
C PRO A 78 10.63 -1.83 3.08
N PRO A 79 9.51 -2.29 2.51
CA PRO A 79 9.52 -3.31 1.46
C PRO A 79 10.22 -2.79 0.19
N ILE A 80 10.94 -3.67 -0.49
CA ILE A 80 11.48 -3.43 -1.83
C ILE A 80 10.68 -4.30 -2.80
N TRP A 81 9.68 -3.68 -3.43
CA TRP A 81 8.78 -4.37 -4.34
C TRP A 81 9.47 -4.78 -5.64
N LEU A 82 9.10 -5.96 -6.16
CA LEU A 82 9.52 -6.38 -7.50
C LEU A 82 8.73 -5.63 -8.58
N TYR A 83 7.46 -5.36 -8.31
CA TYR A 83 6.53 -4.68 -9.22
C TYR A 83 5.74 -3.61 -8.47
N GLU A 84 4.49 -3.39 -8.86
CA GLU A 84 3.59 -2.43 -8.20
C GLU A 84 3.54 -2.69 -6.69
N ALA A 85 3.72 -1.61 -5.91
CA ALA A 85 3.59 -1.68 -4.47
C ALA A 85 2.18 -2.17 -4.09
N SER A 86 2.07 -2.96 -3.03
CA SER A 86 0.80 -3.61 -2.66
C SER A 86 0.65 -3.72 -1.14
N TRP A 87 0.54 -2.57 -0.47
CA TRP A 87 0.51 -2.50 0.99
C TRP A 87 -0.78 -3.11 1.55
N ARG A 88 -0.72 -3.87 2.64
CA ARG A 88 -1.91 -4.56 3.17
C ARG A 88 -2.64 -3.75 4.22
N PHE A 89 -3.96 -3.92 4.29
CA PHE A 89 -4.83 -3.15 5.17
C PHE A 89 -5.68 -4.06 6.05
N ILE A 90 -6.06 -3.56 7.22
CA ILE A 90 -7.09 -4.16 8.07
C ILE A 90 -8.00 -3.06 8.58
N ASN A 91 -9.32 -3.21 8.38
CA ASN A 91 -10.32 -2.23 8.82
C ASN A 91 -9.90 -0.78 8.48
N GLU A 92 -9.56 -0.53 7.22
CA GLU A 92 -9.20 0.82 6.72
C GLU A 92 -7.84 1.36 7.20
N GLU A 93 -7.11 0.61 8.03
CA GLU A 93 -5.78 0.98 8.53
C GLU A 93 -4.68 0.21 7.78
N PRO A 94 -3.61 0.89 7.32
CA PRO A 94 -2.44 0.20 6.80
C PRO A 94 -1.83 -0.70 7.87
N MET A 95 -1.52 -1.95 7.49
CA MET A 95 -0.83 -2.88 8.36
C MET A 95 0.66 -2.52 8.47
N ILE A 96 1.33 -3.05 9.49
CA ILE A 96 2.77 -2.88 9.66
C ILE A 96 3.48 -3.88 8.76
N PHE A 97 4.40 -3.42 7.92
CA PHE A 97 5.29 -4.31 7.17
C PHE A 97 6.30 -4.97 8.12
N ILE A 98 6.37 -6.30 8.11
CA ILE A 98 7.19 -7.09 9.04
C ILE A 98 8.49 -7.54 8.39
N SER A 99 8.39 -8.20 7.24
CA SER A 99 9.56 -8.80 6.60
C SER A 99 9.31 -9.08 5.13
N GLN A 100 10.41 -9.16 4.38
CA GLN A 100 10.46 -9.65 3.01
C GLN A 100 11.43 -10.82 2.94
N VAL A 101 11.01 -11.88 2.24
CA VAL A 101 11.82 -13.09 2.04
C VAL A 101 11.84 -13.40 0.55
N GLU A 102 13.04 -13.47 -0.02
CA GLU A 102 13.25 -13.97 -1.37
C GLU A 102 13.51 -15.47 -1.34
N PHE A 103 12.81 -16.23 -2.16
CA PHE A 103 12.98 -17.68 -2.23
C PHE A 103 14.24 -17.98 -3.04
N ILE A 104 15.22 -18.59 -2.37
CA ILE A 104 16.52 -18.92 -2.95
C ILE A 104 16.36 -20.06 -3.95
N ASP A 105 17.02 -19.93 -5.10
CA ASP A 105 17.07 -21.00 -6.08
C ASP A 105 18.02 -22.13 -5.63
N ASN A 106 17.46 -23.23 -5.10
CA ASN A 106 18.21 -24.43 -4.73
C ASN A 106 17.42 -25.69 -5.11
N GLU A 107 18.07 -26.87 -5.05
CA GLU A 107 17.47 -28.14 -5.47
C GLU A 107 16.15 -28.44 -4.73
N THR A 108 16.10 -28.19 -3.42
CA THR A 108 14.89 -28.39 -2.62
C THR A 108 13.74 -27.51 -3.10
N MET A 109 14.01 -26.23 -3.35
CA MET A 109 13.00 -25.28 -3.84
C MET A 109 12.54 -25.63 -5.25
N LYS A 110 13.45 -26.01 -6.15
CA LYS A 110 13.11 -26.44 -7.53
C LYS A 110 12.16 -27.63 -7.57
N ILE A 111 12.33 -28.58 -6.64
CA ILE A 111 11.56 -29.82 -6.62
C ILE A 111 10.21 -29.62 -5.90
N ASN A 112 10.19 -28.85 -4.82
CA ASN A 112 9.06 -28.85 -3.88
C ASN A 112 8.23 -27.56 -3.89
N LEU A 113 8.76 -26.46 -4.42
CA LEU A 113 8.17 -25.12 -4.30
C LEU A 113 8.38 -24.31 -5.59
N SER A 114 8.00 -23.04 -5.54
CA SER A 114 8.31 -22.05 -6.57
C SER A 114 9.72 -21.50 -6.32
N THR A 115 10.52 -21.42 -7.39
CA THR A 115 11.73 -20.60 -7.40
C THR A 115 11.33 -19.16 -7.77
N ASP A 116 12.09 -18.17 -7.32
CA ASP A 116 11.91 -16.78 -7.74
C ASP A 116 10.70 -16.02 -7.15
N ASP A 117 9.96 -16.63 -6.21
CA ASP A 117 8.95 -15.93 -5.43
C ASP A 117 9.60 -15.00 -4.39
N VAL A 118 8.98 -13.86 -4.18
CA VAL A 118 9.28 -12.92 -3.09
C VAL A 118 8.01 -12.75 -2.28
N LEU A 119 8.11 -13.04 -0.98
CA LEU A 119 7.02 -12.98 -0.02
C LEU A 119 7.20 -11.76 0.87
N TYR A 120 6.15 -10.96 0.99
CA TYR A 120 6.07 -9.78 1.85
C TYR A 120 5.04 -10.05 2.94
N THR A 121 5.43 -9.89 4.20
CA THR A 121 4.58 -10.18 5.36
C THR A 121 4.16 -8.88 6.04
N PHE A 122 2.87 -8.77 6.33
CA PHE A 122 2.27 -7.64 7.04
C PHE A 122 1.53 -8.14 8.27
N ALA A 123 1.57 -7.36 9.35
CA ALA A 123 0.85 -7.66 10.57
C ALA A 123 0.03 -6.47 11.05
N GLY A 124 -1.14 -6.76 11.60
CA GLY A 124 -2.05 -5.77 12.15
C GLY A 124 -2.80 -6.32 13.35
N ARG A 125 -3.45 -5.45 14.10
CA ARG A 125 -4.27 -5.83 15.26
C ARG A 125 -5.73 -5.70 14.88
N LYS A 126 -6.50 -6.76 15.09
CA LYS A 126 -7.96 -6.72 14.99
C LYS A 126 -8.55 -6.66 16.39
N LYS A 127 -9.33 -5.64 16.71
CA LYS A 127 -10.06 -5.59 17.98
C LYS A 127 -11.11 -6.69 18.03
N THR A 128 -11.21 -7.35 19.17
CA THR A 128 -12.23 -8.35 19.48
C THR A 128 -12.92 -7.99 20.80
N ASN A 129 -13.98 -8.72 21.16
CA ASN A 129 -14.68 -8.49 22.43
C ASN A 129 -13.77 -8.69 23.65
N ASP A 130 -12.79 -9.59 23.53
CA ASP A 130 -11.89 -9.99 24.63
C ASP A 130 -10.48 -9.37 24.51
N GLY A 131 -10.29 -8.39 23.61
CA GLY A 131 -9.02 -7.68 23.44
C GLY A 131 -8.65 -7.45 21.98
N TRP A 132 -7.58 -8.10 21.53
CA TRP A 132 -7.13 -8.00 20.14
C TRP A 132 -6.49 -9.31 19.66
N GLU A 133 -6.58 -9.53 18.35
CA GLU A 133 -5.94 -10.65 17.65
C GLU A 133 -4.89 -10.15 16.68
N LEU A 134 -3.80 -10.90 16.54
CA LEU A 134 -2.79 -10.67 15.50
C LEU A 134 -3.33 -11.18 14.17
N ILE A 135 -3.44 -10.30 13.19
CA ILE A 135 -3.75 -10.67 11.81
C ILE A 135 -2.48 -10.55 11.00
N ILE A 136 -2.15 -11.61 10.27
CA ILE A 136 -1.05 -11.64 9.32
C ILE A 136 -1.66 -11.71 7.92
N LYS A 137 -1.19 -10.85 7.03
CA LYS A 137 -1.47 -10.94 5.60
C LYS A 137 -0.17 -11.01 4.84
N MET A 138 -0.17 -11.68 3.71
CA MET A 138 1.02 -11.77 2.88
C MET A 138 0.73 -11.36 1.44
N VAL A 139 1.79 -10.91 0.78
CA VAL A 139 1.81 -10.63 -0.65
C VAL A 139 2.90 -11.46 -1.27
N LYS A 140 2.64 -12.01 -2.45
CA LYS A 140 3.63 -12.73 -3.23
C LYS A 140 3.77 -12.12 -4.62
N GLN A 141 5.01 -11.87 -5.02
CA GLN A 141 5.38 -11.47 -6.39
C GLN A 141 6.44 -12.45 -6.91
N ASN A 142 6.52 -12.65 -8.21
CA ASN A 142 7.45 -13.62 -8.81
C ASN A 142 8.37 -12.93 -9.82
N LYS A 143 9.69 -13.11 -9.74
CA LYS A 143 10.64 -12.39 -10.62
C LYS A 143 10.47 -12.69 -12.12
N LYS A 144 9.80 -13.78 -12.48
CA LYS A 144 9.55 -14.20 -13.87
C LYS A 144 8.16 -13.85 -14.40
N SER A 145 7.24 -13.39 -13.54
CA SER A 145 5.89 -13.01 -13.97
C SER A 145 5.42 -11.76 -13.24
N VAL A 146 5.11 -10.72 -14.02
CA VAL A 146 4.53 -9.48 -13.51
C VAL A 146 3.19 -9.77 -12.85
N GLY A 147 3.00 -9.25 -11.64
CA GLY A 147 1.74 -9.31 -10.92
C GLY A 147 1.92 -9.51 -9.41
N THR A 148 0.80 -9.40 -8.72
CA THR A 148 0.71 -9.50 -7.27
C THR A 148 -0.33 -10.55 -6.89
N THR A 149 0.05 -11.50 -6.03
CA THR A 149 -0.87 -12.46 -5.42
C THR A 149 -1.08 -12.10 -3.94
N TYR A 150 -2.34 -11.95 -3.53
CA TYR A 150 -2.71 -11.72 -2.14
C TYR A 150 -2.96 -13.04 -1.41
N ILE A 151 -2.37 -13.19 -0.23
CA ILE A 151 -2.49 -14.38 0.60
C ILE A 151 -3.08 -13.95 1.96
N TYR A 152 -4.16 -14.62 2.36
CA TYR A 152 -4.98 -14.31 3.54
C TYR A 152 -4.73 -15.30 4.67
#